data_AF-A0A5A5RKF1-F1
#
_entry.id   AF-A0A5A5RKF1-F1
#
_cell.length_a   1.000
_cell.length_b   1.000
_cell.length_c   1.000
_cell.angle_alpha   90.00
_cell.angle_beta   90.00
_cell.angle_gamma   90.00
#
_symmetry.space_group_name_H-M   'P 1'
#
loop_
_entity.id
_entity.type
_entity.pdbx_description
1 polymer ?
#
loop_
_entity_poly.entity_id
_entity_poly.type
_entity_poly.pdbx_seq_one_letter_code
_entity_poly.pdbx_strand_id
1 'polypeptide(L)'
;MRPMFASFGIAIAKTSLTFVSKYAVKAGIPEKLKLKKTAVAVSNTRNISKASMKLNDALSRMEVNPETYEVRTYGELLICEPATVLPIDQRYFLF
;
A
#
# COMPACT_ATOMS: atom_id res chain seq x y z
N MET A 1 10.76 8.61 -18.28
CA MET A 1 11.61 8.16 -17.15
C MET A 1 12.61 7.11 -17.65
N ARG A 2 13.83 7.02 -17.09
CA ARG A 2 14.86 6.04 -17.50
C ARG A 2 15.46 5.36 -16.26
N PRO A 3 15.80 4.06 -16.29
CA PRO A 3 16.49 3.40 -15.18
C PRO A 3 17.89 3.97 -14.96
N MET A 4 18.33 4.00 -13.70
CA MET A 4 19.64 4.51 -13.29
C MET A 4 20.52 3.38 -12.75
N PHE A 5 21.80 3.65 -12.45
CA PHE A 5 22.82 2.63 -12.12
C PHE A 5 22.37 1.56 -11.12
N ALA A 6 21.63 1.93 -10.07
CA ALA A 6 21.15 1.02 -9.04
C ALA A 6 20.15 -0.04 -9.55
N SER A 7 19.59 0.13 -10.74
CA SER A 7 18.64 -0.80 -11.37
C SER A 7 19.32 -1.93 -12.15
N PHE A 8 20.65 -1.90 -12.31
CA PHE A 8 21.37 -2.81 -13.20
C PHE A 8 22.30 -3.78 -12.45
N GLY A 9 22.63 -4.89 -13.11
CA GLY A 9 23.62 -5.87 -12.65
C GLY A 9 23.34 -6.38 -11.22
N ILE A 10 24.39 -6.52 -10.42
CA ILE A 10 24.26 -6.94 -9.02
C ILE A 10 23.84 -5.80 -8.09
N ALA A 11 23.88 -4.54 -8.55
CA ALA A 11 23.54 -3.38 -7.72
C ALA A 11 22.08 -3.44 -7.27
N ILE A 12 21.16 -3.89 -8.15
CA ILE A 12 19.74 -4.06 -7.80
C ILE A 12 19.51 -5.02 -6.62
N ALA A 13 20.40 -6.00 -6.44
CA ALA A 13 20.31 -6.95 -5.34
C ALA A 13 20.69 -6.30 -4.00
N LYS A 14 21.54 -5.27 -4.02
CA LYS A 14 22.01 -4.55 -2.82
C LYS A 14 21.14 -3.34 -2.47
N THR A 15 20.38 -2.81 -3.42
CA THR A 15 19.52 -1.62 -3.25
C THR A 15 18.04 -1.95 -3.15
N SER A 16 17.67 -3.23 -3.16
CA SER A 16 16.29 -3.70 -3.06
C SER A 16 16.15 -4.80 -2.02
N LEU A 17 14.95 -4.92 -1.45
CA LEU A 17 14.58 -5.96 -0.50
C LEU A 17 13.49 -6.87 -1.09
N THR A 18 13.47 -8.12 -0.65
CA THR A 18 12.34 -9.04 -0.86
C THR A 18 11.70 -9.32 0.49
N PHE A 19 10.49 -8.83 0.72
CA PHE A 19 9.76 -9.13 1.96
C PHE A 19 9.14 -10.52 1.89
N VAL A 20 9.38 -11.34 2.92
CA VAL A 20 8.88 -12.71 3.02
C VAL A 20 8.32 -12.97 4.43
N SER A 21 7.62 -14.09 4.62
CA SER A 21 7.16 -14.47 5.97
C SER A 21 8.34 -14.85 6.88
N LYS A 22 8.17 -14.67 8.20
CA LYS A 22 9.14 -15.18 9.19
C LYS A 22 9.44 -16.68 9.01
N TYR A 23 8.43 -17.45 8.62
CA TYR A 23 8.58 -18.89 8.39
C TYR A 23 9.48 -19.18 7.18
N ALA A 24 9.33 -18.44 6.08
CA ALA A 24 10.14 -18.64 4.88
C ALA A 24 11.63 -18.38 5.16
N VAL A 25 11.96 -17.34 5.93
CA VAL A 25 13.35 -17.09 6.36
C VAL A 25 13.87 -18.25 7.22
N LYS A 26 13.08 -18.70 8.20
CA LYS A 26 13.47 -19.83 9.06
C LYS A 26 13.66 -21.15 8.29
N ALA A 27 12.87 -21.38 7.26
CA ALA A 27 12.93 -22.58 6.43
C ALA A 27 14.03 -22.54 5.35
N GLY A 28 14.86 -21.50 5.33
CA GLY A 28 15.95 -21.32 4.38
C GLY A 28 15.48 -21.14 2.93
N ILE A 29 14.27 -20.59 2.74
CA ILE A 29 13.68 -20.40 1.41
C ILE A 29 14.51 -19.45 0.54
N PRO A 30 15.02 -18.30 1.05
CA PRO A 30 15.87 -17.42 0.25
C PRO A 30 17.10 -18.12 -0.34
N GLU A 31 17.74 -18.98 0.44
CA GLU A 31 18.93 -19.74 0.06
C GLU A 31 18.58 -20.84 -0.94
N LYS A 32 17.50 -21.60 -0.68
CA LYS A 32 16.99 -22.63 -1.61
C LYS A 32 16.64 -22.06 -2.98
N LEU A 33 16.08 -20.85 -3.01
CA LEU A 33 15.74 -20.13 -4.24
C LEU A 33 16.92 -19.31 -4.80
N LYS A 34 18.08 -19.32 -4.13
CA LYS A 34 19.29 -18.57 -4.50
C LYS A 34 19.01 -17.07 -4.71
N LEU A 35 18.13 -16.49 -3.90
CA LEU A 35 17.80 -15.07 -3.97
C LEU A 35 19.06 -14.24 -3.76
N LYS A 36 19.29 -13.27 -4.65
CA LYS A 36 20.41 -12.33 -4.55
C LYS A 36 20.05 -11.10 -3.72
N LYS A 37 18.77 -10.69 -3.75
CA LYS A 37 18.22 -9.62 -2.92
C LYS A 37 18.16 -10.05 -1.46
N THR A 38 18.37 -9.12 -0.55
CA THR A 38 18.19 -9.36 0.88
C THR A 38 16.72 -9.69 1.17
N ALA A 39 16.48 -10.88 1.69
CA ALA A 39 15.14 -11.29 2.14
C ALA A 39 14.90 -10.77 3.56
N VAL A 40 13.79 -10.05 3.77
CA VAL A 40 13.44 -9.45 5.07
C VAL A 40 12.12 -10.04 5.58
N ALA A 41 12.13 -10.50 6.82
CA ALA A 41 10.95 -11.08 7.43
C ALA A 41 9.93 -10.00 7.83
N VAL A 42 8.70 -10.11 7.30
CA VAL A 42 7.57 -9.29 7.74
C VAL A 42 7.24 -9.58 9.21
N SER A 43 6.91 -8.54 9.99
CA SER A 43 6.62 -8.66 11.43
C SER A 43 5.51 -7.70 11.88
N ASN A 44 5.01 -7.91 13.10
CA ASN A 44 4.04 -7.03 13.78
C ASN A 44 2.74 -6.74 13.02
N THR A 45 2.23 -7.72 12.26
CA THR A 45 1.01 -7.58 11.46
C THR A 45 -0.29 -7.86 12.22
N ARG A 46 -0.21 -8.39 13.45
CA ARG A 46 -1.38 -8.80 14.25
C ARG A 46 -1.64 -7.94 15.48
N ASN A 47 -0.70 -7.04 15.81
CA ASN A 47 -0.75 -6.19 17.00
C ASN A 47 -0.97 -4.70 16.62
N ILE A 48 -1.52 -4.45 15.44
CA ILE A 48 -1.84 -3.11 14.93
C ILE A 48 -3.35 -3.02 14.71
N SER A 49 -3.90 -1.81 14.85
CA SER A 49 -5.32 -1.51 14.64
C SER A 49 -5.47 -0.23 13.82
N LYS A 50 -6.70 0.25 13.61
CA LYS A 50 -6.96 1.56 12.97
C LYS A 50 -6.21 2.70 13.65
N ALA A 51 -6.06 2.64 14.98
CA ALA A 51 -5.29 3.58 15.79
C ALA A 51 -3.79 3.62 15.45
N SER A 52 -3.26 2.61 14.78
CA SER A 52 -1.86 2.58 14.36
C SER A 52 -1.61 3.38 13.06
N MET A 53 -2.65 3.77 12.33
CA MET A 53 -2.53 4.51 11.07
C MET A 53 -2.18 5.98 11.31
N LYS A 54 -1.08 6.45 10.72
CA LYS A 54 -0.64 7.84 10.88
C LYS A 54 -1.55 8.78 10.09
N LEU A 55 -2.02 9.84 10.76
CA LEU A 55 -2.90 10.88 10.20
C LEU A 55 -4.27 10.37 9.72
N ASN A 56 -4.63 9.10 9.99
CA ASN A 56 -5.78 8.42 9.38
C ASN A 56 -6.38 7.33 10.29
N ASP A 57 -6.57 7.62 11.57
CA ASP A 57 -7.02 6.68 12.60
C ASP A 57 -8.51 6.80 13.00
N ALA A 58 -9.30 7.60 12.29
CA ALA A 58 -10.72 7.79 12.58
C ALA A 58 -11.52 6.47 12.57
N LEU A 59 -12.38 6.29 13.57
CA LEU A 59 -13.28 5.15 13.78
C LEU A 59 -14.72 5.64 13.98
N SER A 60 -15.30 6.26 12.95
CA SER A 60 -16.69 6.74 13.01
C SER A 60 -17.71 5.61 12.82
N ARG A 61 -18.94 5.84 13.30
CA ARG A 61 -20.09 4.96 13.02
C ARG A 61 -20.58 5.24 11.61
N MET A 62 -20.37 4.27 10.73
CA MET A 62 -20.81 4.30 9.33
C MET A 62 -22.17 3.62 9.19
N GLU A 63 -23.08 4.24 8.45
CA GLU A 63 -24.40 3.71 8.15
C GLU A 63 -24.62 3.74 6.63
N VAL A 64 -25.20 2.68 6.07
CA VAL A 64 -25.51 2.58 4.63
C VAL A 64 -26.97 2.17 4.48
N ASN A 65 -27.74 2.95 3.74
CA ASN A 65 -29.11 2.59 3.39
C ASN A 65 -29.08 1.48 2.32
N PRO A 66 -29.73 0.32 2.54
CA PRO A 66 -29.66 -0.82 1.62
C PRO A 66 -30.43 -0.63 0.30
N GLU A 67 -31.36 0.33 0.25
CA GLU A 67 -32.20 0.60 -0.93
C GLU A 67 -31.66 1.78 -1.74
N THR A 68 -31.25 2.86 -1.07
CA THR A 68 -30.80 4.10 -1.74
C THR A 68 -29.29 4.22 -1.85
N TYR A 69 -28.53 3.39 -1.12
CA TYR A 69 -27.08 3.45 -0.99
C TYR A 69 -26.52 4.75 -0.39
N GLU A 70 -27.36 5.57 0.23
CA GLU A 70 -26.90 6.71 1.02
C GLU A 70 -25.94 6.26 2.13
N VAL A 71 -24.79 6.91 2.20
CA VAL A 71 -23.77 6.65 3.23
C VAL A 71 -23.78 7.80 4.23
N ARG A 72 -23.86 7.49 5.52
CA ARG A 72 -23.86 8.48 6.59
C ARG A 72 -22.77 8.22 7.63
N THR A 73 -22.26 9.29 8.21
CA THR A 73 -21.40 9.24 9.41
C THR A 73 -21.93 10.25 10.43
N TYR A 74 -22.10 9.85 11.69
CA TYR A 74 -22.69 10.71 12.73
C TYR A 74 -24.04 11.36 12.33
N GLY A 75 -24.83 10.69 11.49
CA GLY A 75 -26.10 11.18 10.96
C GLY A 75 -25.98 12.07 9.72
N GLU A 76 -24.78 12.55 9.38
CA GLU A 76 -24.53 13.41 8.23
C GLU A 76 -24.37 12.59 6.95
N LEU A 77 -25.03 13.01 5.87
CA LEU A 77 -24.93 12.40 4.55
C LEU A 77 -23.57 12.72 3.92
N LEU A 78 -22.82 11.67 3.57
CA LEU A 78 -21.55 11.76 2.88
C LEU A 78 -21.79 11.74 1.38
N ILE A 79 -21.82 12.91 0.76
CA ILE A 79 -22.00 13.07 -0.69
C ILE A 79 -21.09 14.18 -1.22
N CYS A 80 -20.59 14.00 -2.44
CA CYS A 80 -19.92 15.04 -3.19
C CYS A 80 -20.29 14.96 -4.66
N GLU A 81 -20.30 16.10 -5.33
CA GLU A 81 -20.50 16.17 -6.77
C GLU A 81 -19.28 15.61 -7.51
N PRO A 82 -19.48 14.94 -8.65
CA PRO A 82 -18.37 14.47 -9.47
C PRO A 82 -17.56 15.66 -10.00
N ALA A 83 -16.23 15.60 -9.88
CA ALA A 83 -15.34 16.56 -10.50
C ALA A 83 -15.24 16.30 -12.01
N THR A 84 -15.36 17.36 -12.83
CA THR A 84 -15.26 17.25 -14.30
C THR A 84 -13.82 17.41 -14.82
N VAL A 85 -12.92 17.97 -14.00
CA VAL A 85 -11.50 18.17 -14.29
C VAL A 85 -10.71 17.95 -13.01
N LEU A 86 -9.52 17.34 -13.11
CA LEU A 86 -8.62 17.12 -11.99
C LEU A 86 -7.26 17.80 -12.19
N PRO A 87 -6.59 18.23 -11.10
CA PRO A 87 -5.17 18.61 -11.17
C PRO A 87 -4.31 17.36 -11.40
N ILE A 88 -3.09 17.57 -11.93
CA ILE A 88 -2.15 16.48 -12.27
C ILE A 88 -2.79 15.48 -13.24
N ASP A 89 -3.38 16.00 -14.31
CA ASP A 89 -4.02 15.21 -15.36
C ASP A 89 -3.52 15.66 -16.75
N GLN A 90 -4.39 16.06 -17.68
CA GLN A 90 -4.09 16.43 -19.07
C GLN A 90 -2.91 17.40 -19.26
N ARG A 91 -2.56 18.20 -18.25
CA ARG A 91 -1.39 19.11 -18.29
C ARG A 91 -0.05 18.36 -18.28
N TYR A 92 0.02 17.17 -17.70
CA TYR A 92 1.26 16.46 -17.41
C TYR A 92 1.44 15.17 -18.21
N PHE A 93 0.36 14.59 -18.74
CA PHE A 93 0.38 13.35 -19.51
C PHE A 93 0.20 13.63 -21.00
N LEU A 94 1.03 12.99 -21.82
CA LEU A 94 0.96 13.14 -23.29
C LEU A 94 -0.29 12.48 -23.88
N PHE A 95 -0.77 11.42 -23.23
CA PHE A 95 -1.97 10.65 -23.57
C PHE A 95 -2.64 10.17 -22.29
#